data_AF-A0A4Y2K4Z5-F1
#
_entry.id   AF-A0A4Y2K4Z5-F1
#
_cell.length_a   1.000
_cell.length_b   1.000
_cell.length_c   1.000
_cell.angle_alpha   90.00
_cell.angle_beta   90.00
_cell.angle_gamma   90.00
#
_symmetry.space_group_name_H-M   'P 1'
#
loop_
_entity.id
_entity.type
_entity.pdbx_description
1 polymer ?
#
loop_
_entity_poly.entity_id
_entity_poly.type
_entity_poly.pdbx_seq_one_letter_code
_entity_poly.pdbx_strand_id
1 'polypeptide(L)'
;MPWTRAMDEKFEMLLAMMKDMKAGQEEMKAGLEKKMEAGQERMEQVQEEMKDLIRAGKDEMRTHVESQVEGIKDHVDGCIGRMEEEVQGVKGKIEEVEGEVHMKIEEVKSEVQEKMSDLERRLNDLETRPNNFPANPEFMYSRPTVKPLTFDGLTSWTVFKTQFNVVSSTNGWTDFVKASQLLASLRGSAAEVLQGIPADKLTDLTTIEKALESRFGDSHLTQFYRTELKTRRQKPEESLQVLAADVERLMSLAYAECPPDVRESLAAQYFIDAIRDEDTQHSTRLMDAKDLKSALAYT
;
A
#
# COMPACT_ATOMS: atom_id res chain seq x y z
N MET A 1 89.86 -95.15 -11.75
CA MET A 1 89.60 -94.63 -13.10
C MET A 1 89.39 -93.12 -12.99
N PRO A 2 90.18 -92.27 -13.68
CA PRO A 2 90.09 -90.80 -13.58
C PRO A 2 88.78 -90.21 -14.10
N TRP A 3 88.09 -90.94 -14.98
CA TRP A 3 86.91 -90.48 -15.71
C TRP A 3 85.63 -90.36 -14.87
N THR A 4 85.47 -91.17 -13.82
CA THR A 4 84.30 -91.08 -12.92
C THR A 4 84.34 -89.82 -12.04
N ARG A 5 85.51 -89.49 -11.49
CA ARG A 5 85.70 -88.29 -10.66
C ARG A 5 85.44 -86.98 -11.42
N ALA A 6 85.89 -86.88 -12.67
CA ALA A 6 85.66 -85.70 -13.50
C ALA A 6 84.18 -85.55 -13.93
N MET A 7 83.44 -86.66 -14.01
CA MET A 7 81.99 -86.64 -14.28
C MET A 7 81.21 -86.17 -13.05
N ASP A 8 81.59 -86.64 -11.86
CA ASP A 8 81.02 -86.22 -10.58
C ASP A 8 81.26 -84.71 -10.32
N GLU A 9 82.47 -84.19 -10.58
CA GLU A 9 82.79 -82.76 -10.44
C GLU A 9 81.95 -81.87 -11.38
N LYS A 10 81.68 -82.33 -12.62
CA LYS A 10 80.79 -81.60 -13.55
C LYS A 10 79.32 -81.64 -13.10
N PHE A 11 78.88 -82.75 -12.52
CA PHE A 11 77.51 -82.89 -12.00
C PHE A 11 77.27 -82.00 -10.77
N GLU A 12 78.23 -81.94 -9.84
CA GLU A 12 78.19 -81.04 -8.70
C GLU A 12 78.19 -79.56 -9.11
N MET A 13 78.97 -79.19 -10.14
CA MET A 13 78.96 -77.82 -10.68
C MET A 13 77.59 -77.45 -11.29
N LEU A 14 76.94 -78.40 -11.99
CA LEU A 14 75.59 -78.21 -12.52
C LEU A 14 74.55 -78.06 -11.39
N LEU A 15 74.66 -78.85 -10.33
CA LEU A 15 73.79 -78.75 -9.14
C LEU A 15 73.97 -77.41 -8.40
N ALA A 16 75.20 -76.92 -8.29
CA ALA A 16 75.49 -75.61 -7.72
C ALA A 16 74.84 -74.49 -8.56
N MET A 17 75.00 -74.51 -9.89
CA MET A 17 74.35 -73.56 -10.79
C MET A 17 72.82 -73.59 -10.70
N MET A 18 72.20 -74.77 -10.58
CA MET A 18 70.75 -74.90 -10.38
C MET A 18 70.30 -74.32 -9.03
N LYS A 19 71.08 -74.52 -7.96
CA LYS A 19 70.80 -73.93 -6.64
C LYS A 19 70.88 -72.41 -6.69
N ASP A 20 71.92 -71.85 -7.30
CA ASP A 20 72.08 -70.39 -7.45
C ASP A 20 70.98 -69.78 -8.30
N MET A 21 70.60 -70.44 -9.40
CA MET A 21 69.48 -69.98 -10.25
C MET A 21 68.16 -69.99 -9.48
N LYS A 22 67.90 -71.03 -8.69
CA LYS A 22 66.70 -71.12 -7.86
C LYS A 22 66.71 -70.05 -6.76
N ALA A 23 67.86 -69.83 -6.10
CA ALA A 23 68.01 -68.77 -5.11
C ALA A 23 67.76 -67.39 -5.72
N GLY A 24 68.32 -67.10 -6.90
CA GLY A 24 68.09 -65.85 -7.62
C GLY A 24 66.62 -65.65 -8.05
N GLN A 25 65.91 -66.74 -8.41
CA GLN A 25 64.47 -66.68 -8.68
C GLN A 25 63.65 -66.37 -7.43
N GLU A 26 63.96 -67.00 -6.29
CA GLU A 26 63.27 -66.72 -5.02
C GLU A 26 63.56 -65.29 -4.53
N GLU A 27 64.80 -64.80 -4.65
CA GLU A 27 65.14 -63.40 -4.34
C GLU A 27 64.41 -62.41 -5.25
N MET A 28 64.33 -62.70 -6.56
CA MET A 28 63.58 -61.88 -7.50
C MET A 28 62.08 -61.86 -7.14
N LYS A 29 61.51 -63.01 -6.80
CA LYS A 29 60.11 -63.13 -6.39
C LYS A 29 59.84 -62.36 -5.10
N ALA A 30 60.66 -62.54 -4.08
CA ALA A 30 60.56 -61.81 -2.81
C ALA A 30 60.73 -60.29 -3.00
N GLY A 31 61.65 -59.87 -3.87
CA GLY A 31 61.84 -58.46 -4.22
C GLY A 31 60.66 -57.85 -4.96
N LEU A 32 59.98 -58.62 -5.82
CA LEU A 32 58.75 -58.21 -6.49
C LEU A 32 57.57 -58.11 -5.52
N GLU A 33 57.41 -59.09 -4.64
CA GLU A 33 56.36 -59.13 -3.61
C GLU A 33 56.48 -57.94 -2.66
N LYS A 34 57.68 -57.67 -2.13
CA LYS A 34 57.94 -56.50 -1.29
C LYS A 34 57.65 -55.17 -2.00
N LYS A 35 57.92 -55.07 -3.31
CA LYS A 35 57.58 -53.86 -4.09
C LYS A 35 56.08 -53.71 -4.29
N MET A 36 55.34 -54.81 -4.43
CA MET A 36 53.89 -54.82 -4.54
C MET A 36 53.24 -54.39 -3.24
N GLU A 37 53.65 -54.98 -2.11
CA GLU A 37 53.20 -54.60 -0.76
C GLU A 37 53.46 -53.12 -0.48
N ALA A 38 54.71 -52.65 -0.68
CA ALA A 38 55.04 -51.23 -0.51
C ALA A 38 54.29 -50.32 -1.49
N GLY A 39 53.90 -50.83 -2.66
CA GLY A 39 53.06 -50.11 -3.62
C GLY A 39 51.62 -49.97 -3.13
N GLN A 40 51.08 -51.04 -2.55
CA GLN A 40 49.75 -51.06 -1.95
C GLN A 40 49.66 -50.17 -0.71
N GLU A 41 50.63 -50.25 0.21
CA GLU A 41 50.69 -49.38 1.40
C GLU A 41 50.73 -47.90 1.01
N ARG A 42 51.52 -47.53 -0.01
CA ARG A 42 51.52 -46.14 -0.53
C ARG A 42 50.17 -45.73 -1.11
N MET A 43 49.46 -46.64 -1.77
CA MET A 43 48.14 -46.35 -2.33
C MET A 43 47.10 -46.14 -1.23
N GLU A 44 47.11 -46.99 -0.21
CA GLU A 44 46.25 -46.86 0.97
C GLU A 44 46.54 -45.55 1.72
N GLN A 45 47.82 -45.21 1.89
CA GLN A 45 48.22 -43.93 2.50
C GLN A 45 47.70 -42.72 1.70
N VAL A 46 47.90 -42.71 0.38
CA VAL A 46 47.39 -41.61 -0.48
C VAL A 46 45.86 -41.51 -0.41
N GLN A 47 45.16 -42.64 -0.33
CA GLN A 47 43.71 -42.65 -0.19
C GLN A 47 43.25 -42.08 1.16
N GLU A 48 43.93 -42.41 2.25
CA GLU A 48 43.61 -41.85 3.58
C GLU A 48 43.94 -40.35 3.66
N GLU A 49 45.10 -39.92 3.16
CA GLU A 49 45.45 -38.50 3.07
C GLU A 49 44.40 -37.70 2.28
N MET A 50 43.91 -38.26 1.17
CA MET A 50 42.87 -37.60 0.38
C MET A 50 41.53 -37.51 1.11
N LYS A 51 41.15 -38.55 1.88
CA LYS A 51 39.93 -38.51 2.72
C LYS A 51 40.06 -37.47 3.83
N ASP A 52 41.23 -37.37 4.45
CA ASP A 52 41.49 -36.41 5.53
C ASP A 52 41.46 -34.97 5.02
N LEU A 53 42.04 -34.70 3.84
CA LEU A 53 41.94 -33.38 3.18
C LEU A 53 40.50 -33.02 2.84
N ILE A 54 39.71 -33.96 2.33
CA ILE A 54 38.28 -33.73 2.04
C ILE A 54 37.50 -33.44 3.33
N ARG A 55 37.80 -34.17 4.42
CA ARG A 55 37.16 -33.95 5.72
C ARG A 55 37.51 -32.58 6.28
N ALA A 56 38.79 -32.22 6.28
CA ALA A 56 39.27 -30.92 6.74
C ALA A 56 38.65 -29.77 5.94
N GLY A 57 38.67 -29.84 4.61
CA GLY A 57 38.05 -28.81 3.77
C GLY A 57 36.53 -28.68 3.97
N LYS A 58 35.84 -29.80 4.25
CA LYS A 58 34.41 -29.78 4.59
C LYS A 58 34.14 -29.11 5.95
N ASP A 59 34.98 -29.37 6.95
CA ASP A 59 34.83 -28.80 8.29
C ASP A 59 35.20 -27.31 8.32
N GLU A 60 36.23 -26.89 7.58
CA GLU A 60 36.55 -25.48 7.36
C GLU A 60 35.41 -24.73 6.66
N MET A 61 34.84 -25.31 5.59
CA MET A 61 33.70 -24.69 4.91
C MET A 61 32.46 -24.61 5.81
N ARG A 62 32.20 -25.65 6.61
CA ARG A 62 31.10 -25.65 7.59
C ARG A 62 31.28 -24.53 8.61
N THR A 63 32.44 -24.45 9.25
CA THR A 63 32.72 -23.43 10.27
C THR A 63 32.67 -22.01 9.70
N HIS A 64 33.14 -21.81 8.47
CA HIS A 64 33.03 -20.51 7.78
C HIS A 64 31.56 -20.12 7.56
N VAL A 65 30.73 -21.05 7.06
CA VAL A 65 29.31 -20.80 6.83
C VAL A 65 28.59 -20.55 8.16
N GLU A 66 28.84 -21.34 9.20
CA GLU A 66 28.27 -21.14 10.53
C GLU A 66 28.63 -19.76 11.10
N SER A 67 29.89 -19.33 10.96
CA SER A 67 30.32 -18.00 11.38
C SER A 67 29.65 -16.87 10.59
N GLN A 68 29.47 -17.03 9.28
CA GLN A 68 28.76 -16.03 8.47
C GLN A 68 27.28 -15.94 8.86
N VAL A 69 26.63 -17.07 9.06
CA VAL A 69 25.22 -17.13 9.46
C VAL A 69 25.02 -16.48 10.83
N GLU A 70 25.91 -16.74 11.80
CA GLU A 70 25.82 -16.09 13.12
C GLU A 70 26.06 -14.58 13.02
N GLY A 71 27.03 -14.13 12.20
CA GLY A 71 27.24 -12.70 11.97
C GLY A 71 26.04 -12.00 11.32
N ILE A 72 25.35 -12.66 10.40
CA ILE A 72 24.11 -12.15 9.80
C ILE A 72 23.00 -12.07 10.85
N LYS A 73 22.87 -13.10 11.68
CA LYS A 73 21.87 -13.16 12.76
C LYS A 73 22.10 -12.03 13.77
N ASP A 74 23.32 -11.83 14.24
CA ASP A 74 23.68 -10.73 15.15
C ASP A 74 23.35 -9.36 14.54
N HIS A 75 23.63 -9.19 13.24
CA HIS A 75 23.31 -7.94 12.54
C HIS A 75 21.80 -7.70 12.45
N VAL A 76 21.02 -8.73 12.14
CA VAL A 76 19.55 -8.67 12.05
C VAL A 76 18.96 -8.37 13.44
N ASP A 77 19.39 -9.07 14.49
CA ASP A 77 18.94 -8.85 15.86
C ASP A 77 19.25 -7.41 16.32
N GLY A 78 20.44 -6.88 15.96
CA GLY A 78 20.79 -5.49 16.22
C GLY A 78 19.93 -4.48 15.45
N CYS A 79 19.54 -4.78 14.22
CA CYS A 79 18.60 -3.95 13.45
C CYS A 79 17.19 -3.96 14.07
N ILE A 80 16.71 -5.14 14.48
CA ILE A 80 15.42 -5.29 15.16
C ILE A 80 15.41 -4.46 16.45
N GLY A 81 16.44 -4.56 17.28
CA GLY A 81 16.51 -3.80 18.54
C GLY A 81 16.44 -2.28 18.34
N ARG A 82 17.14 -1.73 17.34
CA ARG A 82 17.05 -0.28 17.02
C ARG A 82 15.64 0.12 16.57
N MET A 83 15.00 -0.71 15.74
CA MET A 83 13.62 -0.44 15.31
C MET A 83 12.65 -0.49 16.50
N GLU A 84 12.82 -1.43 17.42
CA GLU A 84 12.00 -1.52 18.63
C GLU A 84 12.17 -0.27 19.51
N GLU A 85 13.40 0.23 19.69
CA GLU A 85 13.67 1.47 20.42
C GLU A 85 12.98 2.68 19.77
N GLU A 86 13.07 2.82 18.44
CA GLU A 86 12.40 3.90 17.71
C GLU A 86 10.88 3.82 17.85
N VAL A 87 10.31 2.63 17.73
CA VAL A 87 8.87 2.39 17.90
C VAL A 87 8.41 2.75 19.31
N GLN A 88 9.15 2.35 20.35
CA GLN A 88 8.83 2.74 21.73
C GLN A 88 8.96 4.26 21.94
N GLY A 89 9.97 4.89 21.33
CA GLY A 89 10.13 6.34 21.38
C GLY A 89 8.97 7.09 20.72
N VAL A 90 8.50 6.63 19.56
CA VAL A 90 7.31 7.20 18.90
C VAL A 90 6.05 6.99 19.73
N LYS A 91 5.88 5.79 20.29
CA LYS A 91 4.75 5.48 21.17
C LYS A 91 4.68 6.44 22.37
N GLY A 92 5.80 6.68 23.04
CA GLY A 92 5.85 7.63 24.17
C GLY A 92 5.48 9.06 23.76
N LYS A 93 5.93 9.52 22.58
CA LYS A 93 5.55 10.85 22.05
C LYS A 93 4.06 10.94 21.74
N ILE A 94 3.44 9.86 21.25
CA ILE A 94 2.00 9.82 21.01
C ILE A 94 1.24 9.94 22.34
N GLU A 95 1.63 9.17 23.37
CA GLU A 95 1.02 9.23 24.70
C GLU A 95 1.12 10.64 25.31
N GLU A 96 2.26 11.33 25.13
CA GLU A 96 2.45 12.72 25.56
C GLU A 96 1.49 13.69 24.84
N VAL A 97 1.41 13.61 23.51
CA VAL A 97 0.52 14.45 22.69
C VAL A 97 -0.94 14.19 23.03
N GLU A 98 -1.34 12.93 23.23
CA GLU A 98 -2.69 12.57 23.67
C GLU A 98 -3.02 13.23 25.02
N GLY A 99 -2.08 13.22 25.97
CA GLY A 99 -2.21 13.91 27.25
C GLY A 99 -2.40 15.42 27.11
N GLU A 100 -1.58 16.08 26.28
CA GLU A 100 -1.68 17.52 26.02
C GLU A 100 -3.03 17.90 25.36
N VAL A 101 -3.45 17.14 24.36
CA VAL A 101 -4.73 17.35 23.68
C VAL A 101 -5.89 17.18 24.66
N HIS A 102 -5.84 16.14 25.51
CA HIS A 102 -6.87 15.92 26.53
C HIS A 102 -6.97 17.09 27.51
N MET A 103 -5.83 17.61 28.00
CA MET A 103 -5.81 18.78 28.88
C MET A 103 -6.42 20.02 28.20
N LYS A 104 -6.05 20.31 26.95
CA LYS A 104 -6.61 21.45 26.19
C LYS A 104 -8.12 21.32 25.96
N ILE A 105 -8.61 20.11 25.73
CA ILE A 105 -10.04 19.85 25.58
C ILE A 105 -10.79 20.17 26.88
N GLU A 106 -10.28 19.73 28.04
CA GLU A 106 -10.91 20.01 29.33
C GLU A 106 -10.82 21.50 29.72
N GLU A 107 -9.74 22.19 29.35
CA GLU A 107 -9.60 23.65 29.50
C GLU A 107 -10.66 24.39 28.68
N VAL A 108 -10.75 24.13 27.36
CA VAL A 108 -11.74 24.75 26.47
C VAL A 108 -13.17 24.46 26.93
N LYS A 109 -13.44 23.21 27.36
CA LYS A 109 -14.75 22.81 27.89
C LYS A 109 -15.12 23.62 29.14
N SER A 110 -14.16 23.84 30.03
CA SER A 110 -14.37 24.65 31.25
C SER A 110 -14.66 26.11 30.89
N GLU A 111 -13.91 26.72 29.97
CA GLU A 111 -14.17 28.09 29.51
C GLU A 111 -15.54 28.26 28.84
N VAL A 112 -15.93 27.30 28.00
CA VAL A 112 -17.23 27.31 27.33
C VAL A 112 -18.36 27.19 28.34
N GLN A 113 -18.21 26.33 29.35
CA GLN A 113 -19.19 26.15 30.41
C GLN A 113 -19.35 27.42 31.28
N GLU A 114 -18.25 28.10 31.59
CA GLU A 114 -18.28 29.39 32.30
C GLU A 114 -19.00 30.47 31.47
N LYS A 115 -18.64 30.61 30.18
CA LYS A 115 -19.30 31.56 29.27
C LYS A 115 -20.79 31.27 29.10
N MET A 116 -21.19 30.00 29.04
CA MET A 116 -22.59 29.62 28.96
C MET A 116 -23.35 30.00 30.24
N SER A 117 -22.73 29.78 31.41
CA SER A 117 -23.31 30.18 32.71
C SER A 117 -23.49 31.70 32.81
N ASP A 118 -22.53 32.51 32.33
CA ASP A 118 -22.68 33.97 32.29
C ASP A 118 -23.79 34.42 31.32
N LEU A 119 -23.89 33.79 30.14
CA LEU A 119 -24.95 34.07 29.19
C LEU A 119 -26.34 33.74 29.74
N GLU A 120 -26.50 32.60 30.42
CA GLU A 120 -27.76 32.23 31.09
C GLU A 120 -28.16 33.27 32.14
N ARG A 121 -27.21 33.76 32.95
CA ARG A 121 -27.47 34.83 33.93
C ARG A 121 -27.92 36.13 33.25
N ARG A 122 -27.21 36.56 32.19
CA ARG A 122 -27.56 37.77 31.43
C ARG A 122 -28.91 37.68 30.74
N LEU A 123 -29.30 36.48 30.29
CA LEU A 123 -30.61 36.21 29.70
C LEU A 123 -31.73 36.39 30.75
N ASN A 124 -31.55 35.83 31.95
CA ASN A 124 -32.50 35.96 33.06
C ASN A 124 -32.66 37.42 33.52
N ASP A 125 -31.58 38.21 33.55
CA ASP A 125 -31.63 39.64 33.88
C ASP A 125 -32.44 40.44 32.82
N LEU A 126 -32.38 40.04 31.55
CA LEU A 126 -33.18 40.64 30.48
C LEU A 126 -34.66 40.24 30.57
N GLU A 127 -34.96 39.00 30.96
CA GLU A 127 -36.33 38.50 31.10
C GLU A 127 -37.06 39.12 32.30
N THR A 128 -36.33 39.47 33.37
CA THR A 128 -36.90 40.09 34.59
C THR A 128 -37.01 41.61 34.53
N ARG A 129 -36.44 42.26 33.51
CA ARG A 129 -36.56 43.72 33.31
C ARG A 129 -37.97 44.10 32.84
N PRO A 130 -38.67 45.05 33.48
CA PRO A 130 -39.99 45.49 33.02
C PRO A 130 -39.88 46.10 31.62
N ASN A 131 -40.66 45.54 30.68
CA ASN A 131 -40.75 46.02 29.30
C ASN A 131 -41.29 47.46 29.28
N ASN A 132 -40.40 48.44 29.10
CA ASN A 132 -40.73 49.78 28.64
C ASN A 132 -40.17 49.95 27.23
N PHE A 133 -40.68 49.16 26.29
CA PHE A 133 -40.55 49.46 24.87
C PHE A 133 -41.84 50.15 24.41
N PRO A 134 -41.77 51.37 23.83
CA PRO A 134 -42.88 51.85 23.04
C PRO A 134 -43.10 50.85 21.91
N ALA A 135 -44.34 50.45 21.69
CA ALA A 135 -44.72 49.56 20.60
C ALA A 135 -44.26 50.18 19.27
N ASN A 136 -43.13 49.73 18.74
CA ASN A 136 -42.67 50.09 17.41
C ASN A 136 -43.37 49.16 16.41
N PRO A 137 -44.23 49.65 15.50
CA PRO A 137 -45.00 48.80 14.58
C PRO A 137 -44.20 48.19 13.41
N GLU A 138 -42.87 48.35 13.35
CA GLU A 138 -42.10 48.12 12.12
C GLU A 138 -41.46 46.74 11.92
N PHE A 139 -41.60 45.77 12.83
CA PHE A 139 -41.02 44.42 12.64
C PHE A 139 -42.03 43.34 12.20
N MET A 140 -43.02 43.72 11.40
CA MET A 140 -43.82 42.76 10.62
C MET A 140 -43.44 42.77 9.14
N TYR A 141 -42.14 42.65 8.85
CA TYR A 141 -41.73 42.19 7.53
C TYR A 141 -41.62 40.67 7.60
N SER A 142 -42.65 40.00 7.10
CA SER A 142 -42.62 38.58 6.79
C SER A 142 -41.39 38.32 5.93
N ARG A 143 -40.34 37.72 6.51
CA ARG A 143 -39.15 37.30 5.76
C ARG A 143 -39.65 36.41 4.62
N PRO A 144 -39.35 36.70 3.35
CA PRO A 144 -39.82 35.88 2.24
C PRO A 144 -39.39 34.44 2.49
N THR A 145 -40.37 33.56 2.75
CA THR A 145 -40.08 32.14 2.95
C THR A 145 -39.87 31.57 1.57
N VAL A 146 -38.62 31.27 1.22
CA VAL A 146 -38.32 30.56 -0.03
C VAL A 146 -38.99 29.18 0.08
N LYS A 147 -39.84 28.85 -0.90
CA LYS A 147 -40.62 27.61 -0.90
C LYS A 147 -39.69 26.39 -0.83
N PRO A 148 -40.06 25.34 -0.08
CA PRO A 148 -39.31 24.09 -0.08
C PRO A 148 -39.18 23.53 -1.50
N LEU A 149 -37.96 23.15 -1.88
CA LEU A 149 -37.67 22.47 -3.14
C LEU A 149 -38.27 21.06 -3.12
N THR A 150 -38.49 20.46 -4.27
CA THR A 150 -38.92 19.05 -4.36
C THR A 150 -37.78 18.20 -4.90
N PHE A 151 -37.61 17.00 -4.36
CA PHE A 151 -36.63 16.02 -4.84
C PHE A 151 -37.33 14.70 -5.17
N ASP A 152 -37.29 14.31 -6.43
CA ASP A 152 -37.87 13.07 -6.94
C ASP A 152 -36.83 12.01 -7.33
N GLY A 153 -35.55 12.35 -7.25
CA GLY A 153 -34.42 11.51 -7.64
C GLY A 153 -33.98 11.65 -9.11
N LEU A 154 -34.60 12.55 -9.90
CA LEU A 154 -34.21 12.79 -11.29
C LEU A 154 -33.06 13.81 -11.42
N THR A 155 -32.99 14.76 -10.50
CA THR A 155 -31.87 15.71 -10.41
C THR A 155 -30.75 15.08 -9.58
N SER A 156 -29.48 15.40 -9.86
CA SER A 156 -28.37 14.94 -9.01
C SER A 156 -28.59 15.34 -7.56
N TRP A 157 -28.40 14.38 -6.65
CA TRP A 157 -28.51 14.60 -5.20
C TRP A 157 -27.61 15.73 -4.72
N THR A 158 -26.37 15.82 -5.22
CA THR A 158 -25.41 16.89 -4.90
C THR A 158 -25.98 18.27 -5.24
N VAL A 159 -26.57 18.42 -6.44
CA VAL A 159 -27.18 19.68 -6.89
C VAL A 159 -28.35 20.07 -6.00
N PHE A 160 -29.23 19.12 -5.69
CA PHE A 160 -30.36 19.36 -4.79
C PHE A 160 -29.88 19.74 -3.38
N LYS A 161 -28.92 19.01 -2.81
CA LYS A 161 -28.36 19.26 -1.48
C LYS A 161 -27.74 20.66 -1.38
N THR A 162 -27.01 21.11 -2.40
CA THR A 162 -26.48 22.49 -2.45
C THR A 162 -27.60 23.52 -2.44
N GLN A 163 -28.62 23.36 -3.28
CA GLN A 163 -29.76 24.28 -3.33
C GLN A 163 -30.53 24.30 -2.00
N PHE A 164 -30.76 23.13 -1.41
CA PHE A 164 -31.41 22.96 -0.11
C PHE A 164 -30.62 23.67 1.01
N ASN A 165 -29.29 23.54 1.02
CA ASN A 165 -28.43 24.20 2.00
C ASN A 165 -28.50 25.74 1.89
N VAL A 166 -28.52 26.29 0.67
CA VAL A 166 -28.70 27.73 0.44
C VAL A 166 -30.06 28.22 0.96
N VAL A 167 -31.14 27.50 0.64
CA VAL A 167 -32.49 27.82 1.12
C VAL A 167 -32.57 27.75 2.65
N SER A 168 -32.00 26.69 3.25
CA SER A 168 -31.99 26.51 4.70
C SER A 168 -31.25 27.64 5.43
N SER A 169 -30.12 28.11 4.86
CA SER A 169 -29.31 29.19 5.40
C SER A 169 -30.03 30.53 5.30
N THR A 170 -30.69 30.77 4.17
CA THR A 170 -31.48 32.00 3.94
C THR A 170 -32.68 32.07 4.88
N ASN A 171 -33.33 30.93 5.13
CA ASN A 171 -34.47 30.83 6.02
C ASN A 171 -34.08 30.68 7.51
N GLY A 172 -32.80 30.47 7.83
CA GLY A 172 -32.32 30.29 9.21
C GLY A 172 -32.83 29.00 9.87
N TRP A 173 -32.93 27.91 9.12
CA TRP A 173 -33.43 26.64 9.65
C TRP A 173 -32.44 25.98 10.60
N THR A 174 -32.92 25.53 11.77
CA THR A 174 -32.19 24.60 12.64
C THR A 174 -32.13 23.21 12.02
N ASP A 175 -31.22 22.35 12.48
CA ASP A 175 -31.07 21.01 11.88
C ASP A 175 -32.33 20.15 12.01
N PHE A 176 -33.11 20.34 13.07
CA PHE A 176 -34.43 19.73 13.21
C PHE A 176 -35.43 20.19 12.13
N VAL A 177 -35.45 21.50 11.85
CA VAL A 177 -36.30 22.07 10.78
C VAL A 177 -35.81 21.63 9.41
N LYS A 178 -34.49 21.55 9.19
CA LYS A 178 -33.90 20.99 7.96
C LYS A 178 -34.33 19.54 7.76
N ALA A 179 -34.23 18.69 8.77
CA ALA A 179 -34.65 17.29 8.66
C ALA A 179 -36.14 17.18 8.27
N SER A 180 -37.00 17.94 8.95
CA SER A 180 -38.44 17.97 8.66
C SER A 180 -38.74 18.47 7.24
N GLN A 181 -38.06 19.54 6.80
CA GLN A 181 -38.24 20.09 5.45
C GLN A 181 -37.68 19.18 4.37
N LEU A 182 -36.55 18.50 4.64
CA LEU A 182 -35.95 17.55 3.71
C LEU A 182 -36.92 16.39 3.48
N LEU A 183 -37.49 15.81 4.54
CA LEU A 183 -38.54 14.78 4.43
C LEU A 183 -39.74 15.27 3.62
N ALA A 184 -40.24 16.47 3.93
CA ALA A 184 -41.37 17.07 3.24
C ALA A 184 -41.08 17.39 1.76
N SER A 185 -39.81 17.49 1.37
CA SER A 185 -39.34 17.75 0.02
C SER A 185 -39.26 16.50 -0.85
N LEU A 186 -39.15 15.29 -0.26
CA LEU A 186 -39.00 14.04 -1.00
C LEU A 186 -40.30 13.62 -1.69
N ARG A 187 -40.20 13.22 -2.96
CA ARG A 187 -41.31 12.72 -3.79
C ARG A 187 -40.85 11.46 -4.54
N GLY A 188 -41.80 10.66 -5.03
CA GLY A 188 -41.52 9.51 -5.89
C GLY A 188 -40.44 8.56 -5.32
N SER A 189 -39.49 8.19 -6.18
CA SER A 189 -38.36 7.30 -5.88
C SER A 189 -37.54 7.77 -4.68
N ALA A 190 -37.36 9.08 -4.50
CA ALA A 190 -36.62 9.63 -3.36
C ALA A 190 -37.34 9.42 -2.02
N ALA A 191 -38.67 9.45 -2.01
CA ALA A 191 -39.44 9.20 -0.79
C ALA A 191 -39.39 7.73 -0.34
N GLU A 192 -39.16 6.79 -1.26
CA GLU A 192 -39.03 5.37 -0.91
C GLU A 192 -37.81 5.08 -0.03
N VAL A 193 -36.78 5.93 -0.05
CA VAL A 193 -35.60 5.80 0.84
C VAL A 193 -36.02 5.80 2.31
N LEU A 194 -37.10 6.49 2.64
CA LEU A 194 -37.60 6.59 4.01
C LEU A 194 -38.06 5.24 4.59
N GLN A 195 -38.41 4.27 3.75
CA GLN A 195 -38.80 2.93 4.21
C GLN A 195 -37.63 2.18 4.88
N GLY A 196 -36.39 2.53 4.55
CA GLY A 196 -35.20 1.92 5.13
C GLY A 196 -34.70 2.58 6.42
N ILE A 197 -35.33 3.69 6.85
CA ILE A 197 -34.90 4.47 8.02
C ILE A 197 -35.85 4.20 9.19
N PRO A 198 -35.35 3.81 10.38
CA PRO A 198 -36.16 3.69 11.59
C PRO A 198 -36.89 5.00 11.94
N ALA A 199 -38.13 4.91 12.42
CA ALA A 199 -38.97 6.07 12.67
C ALA A 199 -38.39 7.06 13.70
N ASP A 200 -37.68 6.55 14.71
CA ASP A 200 -36.98 7.35 15.74
C ASP A 200 -35.76 8.12 15.19
N LYS A 201 -35.32 7.80 13.97
CA LYS A 201 -34.18 8.44 13.27
C LYS A 201 -34.61 9.38 12.15
N LEU A 202 -35.90 9.47 11.84
CA LEU A 202 -36.43 10.41 10.84
C LEU A 202 -36.35 11.89 11.28
N THR A 203 -35.93 12.18 12.51
CA THR A 203 -35.63 13.55 12.95
C THR A 203 -34.15 13.91 12.86
N ASP A 204 -33.28 12.94 12.58
CA ASP A 204 -31.84 13.16 12.43
C ASP A 204 -31.50 13.48 10.97
N LEU A 205 -31.10 14.73 10.73
CA LEU A 205 -30.70 15.22 9.41
C LEU A 205 -29.59 14.35 8.80
N THR A 206 -28.60 13.96 9.61
CA THR A 206 -27.43 13.21 9.13
C THR A 206 -27.82 11.84 8.60
N THR A 207 -28.72 11.14 9.30
CA THR A 207 -29.22 9.83 8.88
C THR A 207 -29.98 9.92 7.55
N ILE A 208 -30.85 10.92 7.40
CA ILE A 208 -31.62 11.12 6.16
C ILE A 208 -30.69 11.44 4.99
N GLU A 209 -29.74 12.37 5.20
CA GLU A 209 -28.77 12.74 4.16
C GLU A 209 -27.93 11.54 3.72
N LYS A 210 -27.44 10.70 4.65
CA LYS A 210 -26.65 9.51 4.32
C LYS A 210 -27.45 8.50 3.50
N ALA A 211 -28.72 8.30 3.81
CA ALA A 211 -29.57 7.37 3.07
C ALA A 211 -29.83 7.87 1.63
N LEU A 212 -30.05 9.17 1.46
CA LEU A 212 -30.21 9.80 0.14
C LEU A 212 -28.89 9.78 -0.64
N GLU A 213 -27.76 10.05 0.00
CA GLU A 213 -26.41 9.95 -0.58
C GLU A 213 -26.10 8.51 -1.04
N SER A 214 -26.51 7.51 -0.26
CA SER A 214 -26.27 6.11 -0.62
C SER A 214 -27.03 5.70 -1.90
N ARG A 215 -28.29 6.14 -2.06
CA ARG A 215 -29.13 5.73 -3.19
C ARG A 215 -29.00 6.63 -4.41
N PHE A 216 -28.85 7.94 -4.21
CA PHE A 216 -28.84 8.96 -5.27
C PHE A 216 -27.56 9.78 -5.32
N GLY A 217 -26.62 9.55 -4.39
CA GLY A 217 -25.32 10.20 -4.44
C GLY A 217 -24.53 9.74 -5.65
N ASP A 218 -23.61 10.60 -6.06
CA ASP A 218 -22.88 10.41 -7.31
C ASP A 218 -21.82 9.30 -7.20
N SER A 219 -21.68 8.62 -6.04
CA SER A 219 -20.66 7.57 -5.81
C SER A 219 -20.71 6.43 -6.84
N HIS A 220 -21.90 5.93 -7.19
CA HIS A 220 -22.07 4.94 -8.25
C HIS A 220 -21.75 5.53 -9.64
N LEU A 221 -22.00 6.81 -9.83
CA LEU A 221 -21.69 7.56 -11.05
C LEU A 221 -20.17 7.79 -11.19
N THR A 222 -19.45 7.99 -10.09
CA THR A 222 -17.99 8.10 -10.04
C THR A 222 -17.32 6.87 -10.65
N GLN A 223 -17.79 5.66 -10.29
CA GLN A 223 -17.25 4.42 -10.87
C GLN A 223 -17.59 4.28 -12.36
N PHE A 224 -18.78 4.73 -12.77
CA PHE A 224 -19.16 4.81 -14.18
C PHE A 224 -18.21 5.74 -14.96
N TYR A 225 -17.97 6.96 -14.48
CA TYR A 225 -17.06 7.91 -15.13
C TYR A 225 -15.60 7.45 -15.15
N ARG A 226 -15.13 6.74 -14.12
CA ARG A 226 -13.80 6.08 -14.14
C ARG A 226 -13.70 5.04 -15.25
N THR A 227 -14.80 4.33 -15.53
CA THR A 227 -14.85 3.35 -16.60
C THR A 227 -14.88 4.04 -17.96
N GLU A 228 -15.67 5.11 -18.09
CA GLU A 228 -15.75 5.93 -19.31
C GLU A 228 -14.40 6.58 -19.65
N LEU A 229 -13.64 7.07 -18.66
CA LEU A 229 -12.27 7.58 -18.84
C LEU A 229 -11.32 6.53 -19.42
N LYS A 230 -11.35 5.31 -18.88
CA LYS A 230 -10.45 4.23 -19.33
C LYS A 230 -10.71 3.81 -20.77
N THR A 231 -11.98 3.79 -21.17
CA THR A 231 -12.40 3.37 -22.52
C THR A 231 -12.45 4.52 -23.51
N ARG A 232 -12.24 5.77 -23.06
CA ARG A 232 -12.29 6.96 -23.91
C ARG A 232 -11.23 6.90 -25.00
N ARG A 233 -11.66 7.07 -26.25
CA ARG A 233 -10.79 7.21 -27.43
C ARG A 233 -11.31 8.32 -28.33
N GLN A 234 -10.42 9.06 -28.98
CA GLN A 234 -10.74 10.15 -29.91
C GLN A 234 -11.57 9.64 -31.08
N LYS A 235 -12.72 10.29 -31.34
CA LYS A 235 -13.56 9.95 -32.50
C LYS A 235 -12.96 10.47 -33.81
N PRO A 236 -13.31 9.90 -34.98
CA PRO A 236 -12.67 10.26 -36.24
C PRO A 236 -12.69 11.73 -36.66
N GLU A 237 -13.69 12.48 -36.21
CA GLU A 237 -13.91 13.90 -36.51
C GLU A 237 -13.82 14.80 -35.26
N GLU A 238 -13.40 14.23 -34.13
CA GLU A 238 -13.31 14.96 -32.88
C GLU A 238 -11.99 15.70 -32.77
N SER A 239 -12.05 17.01 -32.55
CA SER A 239 -10.85 17.80 -32.30
C SER A 239 -10.24 17.47 -30.93
N LEU A 240 -8.94 17.68 -30.81
CA LEU A 240 -8.21 17.44 -29.56
C LEU A 240 -8.71 18.33 -28.42
N GLN A 241 -9.19 19.55 -28.72
CA GLN A 241 -9.78 20.43 -27.70
C GLN A 241 -11.10 19.86 -27.15
N VAL A 242 -11.93 19.25 -28.00
CA VAL A 242 -13.18 18.61 -27.59
C VAL A 242 -12.89 17.36 -26.76
N LEU A 243 -11.91 16.55 -27.18
CA LEU A 243 -11.43 15.41 -26.40
C LEU A 243 -10.91 15.85 -25.02
N ALA A 244 -10.06 16.88 -24.96
CA ALA A 244 -9.50 17.39 -23.71
C ALA A 244 -10.59 17.90 -22.77
N ALA A 245 -11.55 18.68 -23.27
CA ALA A 245 -12.67 19.18 -22.47
C ALA A 245 -13.53 18.04 -21.90
N ASP A 246 -13.75 16.97 -22.68
CA ASP A 246 -14.48 15.81 -22.21
C ASP A 246 -13.70 14.99 -21.18
N VAL A 247 -12.39 14.83 -21.36
CA VAL A 247 -11.49 14.22 -20.35
C VAL A 247 -11.48 15.04 -19.06
N GLU A 248 -11.37 16.36 -19.14
CA GLU A 248 -11.42 17.26 -17.98
C GLU A 248 -12.74 17.16 -17.22
N ARG A 249 -13.86 17.14 -17.95
CA ARG A 249 -15.20 16.93 -17.40
C ARG A 249 -15.29 15.57 -16.69
N LEU A 250 -14.86 14.49 -17.34
CA LEU A 250 -14.90 13.15 -16.76
C LEU A 250 -13.96 13.03 -15.54
N MET A 251 -12.79 13.65 -15.56
CA MET A 251 -11.86 13.69 -14.43
C MET A 251 -12.45 14.42 -13.22
N SER A 252 -13.16 15.52 -13.45
CA SER A 252 -13.86 16.26 -12.41
C SER A 252 -14.97 15.43 -11.75
N LEU A 253 -15.62 14.55 -12.51
CA LEU A 253 -16.70 13.68 -12.02
C LEU A 253 -16.19 12.36 -11.41
N ALA A 254 -15.10 11.81 -11.92
CA ALA A 254 -14.52 10.53 -11.49
C ALA A 254 -13.55 10.64 -10.28
N TYR A 255 -12.96 11.83 -10.10
CA TYR A 255 -11.90 12.10 -9.15
C TYR A 255 -12.06 13.48 -8.47
N ALA A 256 -13.30 13.82 -8.10
CA ALA A 256 -13.63 15.08 -7.41
C ALA A 256 -12.86 15.26 -6.08
N GLU A 257 -12.55 14.15 -5.38
CA GLU A 257 -11.84 14.15 -4.09
C GLU A 257 -10.31 14.18 -4.22
N CYS A 258 -9.76 13.96 -5.42
CA CYS A 258 -8.31 14.00 -5.61
C CYS A 258 -7.77 15.43 -5.56
N PRO A 259 -6.56 15.66 -5.03
CA PRO A 259 -5.88 16.95 -5.13
C PRO A 259 -5.82 17.48 -6.58
N PRO A 260 -5.98 18.81 -6.82
CA PRO A 260 -6.04 19.37 -8.17
C PRO A 260 -4.83 19.03 -9.04
N ASP A 261 -3.63 19.07 -8.47
CA ASP A 261 -2.35 18.76 -9.13
C ASP A 261 -2.28 17.29 -9.60
N VAL A 262 -2.72 16.36 -8.74
CA VAL A 262 -2.81 14.93 -9.07
C VAL A 262 -3.86 14.70 -10.16
N ARG A 263 -5.00 15.41 -10.07
CA ARG A 263 -6.08 15.31 -11.05
C ARG A 263 -5.65 15.81 -12.43
N GLU A 264 -4.92 16.91 -12.49
CA GLU A 264 -4.38 17.47 -13.75
C GLU A 264 -3.34 16.55 -14.40
N SER A 265 -2.45 15.96 -13.59
CA SER A 265 -1.45 14.99 -14.07
C SER A 265 -2.12 13.73 -14.65
N LEU A 266 -3.14 13.20 -13.95
CA LEU A 266 -3.92 12.06 -14.44
C LEU A 266 -4.72 12.41 -15.70
N ALA A 267 -5.29 13.61 -15.75
CA ALA A 267 -6.04 14.08 -16.92
C ALA A 267 -5.13 14.12 -18.16
N ALA A 268 -3.89 14.60 -18.02
CA ALA A 268 -2.89 14.59 -19.10
C ALA A 268 -2.64 13.16 -19.62
N GLN A 269 -2.44 12.20 -18.73
CA GLN A 269 -2.21 10.80 -19.11
C GLN A 269 -3.41 10.20 -19.85
N TYR A 270 -4.62 10.34 -19.31
CA TYR A 270 -5.84 9.84 -19.96
C TYR A 270 -6.10 10.51 -21.31
N PHE A 271 -5.81 11.81 -21.43
CA PHE A 271 -5.92 12.53 -22.69
C PHE A 271 -4.97 11.96 -23.74
N ILE A 272 -3.68 11.82 -23.41
CA ILE A 272 -2.66 11.26 -24.31
C ILE A 272 -3.03 9.84 -24.74
N ASP A 273 -3.45 9.00 -23.81
CA ASP A 273 -3.86 7.61 -24.10
C ASP A 273 -5.12 7.52 -24.94
N ALA A 274 -5.95 8.57 -24.94
CA ALA A 274 -7.16 8.65 -25.76
C ALA A 274 -6.91 9.15 -27.19
N ILE A 275 -5.76 9.75 -27.50
CA ILE A 275 -5.41 10.24 -28.85
C ILE A 275 -5.39 9.07 -29.84
N ARG A 276 -6.02 9.23 -31.00
CA ARG A 276 -6.11 8.19 -32.04
C ARG A 276 -4.84 8.12 -32.90
N ASP A 277 -4.22 9.26 -33.16
CA ASP A 277 -3.00 9.34 -33.97
C ASP A 277 -1.79 8.86 -33.16
N GLU A 278 -1.21 7.72 -33.55
CA GLU A 278 -0.13 7.07 -32.78
C GLU A 278 1.14 7.92 -32.75
N ASP A 279 1.47 8.63 -33.83
CA ASP A 279 2.65 9.49 -33.90
C ASP A 279 2.52 10.70 -32.95
N THR A 280 1.37 11.37 -32.98
CA THR A 280 1.05 12.46 -32.04
C THR A 280 1.04 11.95 -30.60
N GLN A 281 0.41 10.80 -30.33
CA GLN A 281 0.39 10.18 -29.00
C GLN A 281 1.81 9.92 -28.49
N HIS A 282 2.68 9.29 -29.31
CA HIS A 282 4.06 8.99 -28.91
C HIS A 282 4.91 10.24 -28.70
N SER A 283 4.77 11.23 -29.58
CA SER A 283 5.46 12.53 -29.44
C SER A 283 5.07 13.24 -28.14
N THR A 284 3.77 13.30 -27.83
CA THR A 284 3.30 13.96 -26.61
C THR A 284 3.71 13.20 -25.34
N ARG A 285 3.76 11.85 -25.36
CA ARG A 285 4.29 11.06 -24.21
C ARG A 285 5.75 11.38 -23.90
N LEU A 286 6.57 11.66 -24.92
CA LEU A 286 7.99 11.98 -24.74
C LEU A 286 8.23 13.36 -24.09
N MET A 287 7.24 14.26 -24.18
CA MET A 287 7.34 15.63 -23.67
C MET A 287 7.05 15.76 -22.17
N ASP A 288 6.71 14.66 -21.48
CA ASP A 288 6.44 14.61 -20.03
C ASP A 288 5.48 15.72 -19.55
N ALA A 289 4.31 15.78 -20.18
CA ALA A 289 3.29 16.79 -19.88
C ALA A 289 2.76 16.62 -18.44
N LYS A 290 2.98 17.64 -17.60
CA LYS A 290 2.59 17.63 -16.18
C LYS A 290 1.12 17.94 -15.92
N ASP A 291 0.45 18.51 -16.91
CA ASP A 291 -0.94 18.93 -16.82
C ASP A 291 -1.62 18.83 -18.20
N LEU A 292 -2.94 18.77 -18.19
CA LEU A 292 -3.75 18.58 -19.41
C LEU A 292 -3.52 19.70 -20.43
N LYS A 293 -3.27 20.93 -19.97
CA LYS A 293 -3.04 22.08 -20.84
C LYS A 293 -1.70 21.97 -21.56
N SER A 294 -0.66 21.53 -20.86
CA SER A 294 0.66 21.24 -21.42
C SER A 294 0.57 20.10 -22.43
N ALA A 295 -0.18 19.03 -22.12
CA ALA A 295 -0.39 17.92 -23.05
C ALA A 295 -1.06 18.38 -24.35
N LEU A 296 -2.11 19.20 -24.25
CA LEU A 296 -2.81 19.77 -25.40
C LEU A 296 -1.96 20.76 -26.19
N ALA A 297 -0.99 21.43 -25.57
CA ALA A 297 -0.08 22.35 -26.24
C ALA A 297 1.02 21.63 -27.05
N TYR A 298 1.34 20.39 -26.69
CA TYR A 298 2.35 19.57 -27.35
C TYR A 298 1.78 18.67 -28.47
N THR A 299 0.46 18.63 -28.62
CA THR A 299 -0.26 17.94 -29.71
C THR A 299 -0.61 18.92 -30.83
#